data_AF-A0A8J4QXA2-F1
#
_entry.id   AF-A0A8J4QXA2-F1
#
_cell.length_a   1.000
_cell.length_b   1.000
_cell.length_c   1.000
_cell.angle_alpha   90.00
_cell.angle_beta   90.00
_cell.angle_gamma   90.00
#
_symmetry.space_group_name_H-M   'P 1'
#
loop_
_entity.id
_entity.type
_entity.pdbx_description
1 polymer ?
#
loop_
_entity_poly.entity_id
_entity_poly.type
_entity_poly.pdbx_seq_one_letter_code
_entity_poly.pdbx_strand_id
1 'polypeptide(L)'
;MENGNQPLLSSSREVDQEQEHQLQSLPVAIHTSSTATFNADATDIPPIRSPVDFYRAFLTESKKLWYLAGPAIFTSICKYSLGAVTQVFLGQVGTLELAAFSVENSVFAGFSLGIMLGMGSALETLCGQAFGAGQIDMLGIYMQRSCVILTTTGLFLSLLYIFAAPLLKLIGQTEAISDAAGVFALYMLPQLFAYALNFPMVKFLQSQSKIFVIALIAAVTLALHTVFSWLLILKLGWGLVGAAVVLDSSWWFIVIVQLLYILSGSCGQAWSGFSLKAFHNLWGFVKLSLASAVMLCLEVWYFMALILFAGYLQNAEVSVDALSIWYLSLSLSH
;
A
#
# COMPACT_ATOMS: atom_id res chain seq x y z
N MET A 1 -34.62 30.40 56.03
CA MET A 1 -34.88 29.23 56.88
C MET A 1 -35.81 28.34 56.07
N GLU A 2 -35.24 27.54 55.17
CA GLU A 2 -34.86 26.12 55.35
C GLU A 2 -36.09 25.20 55.39
N ASN A 3 -36.13 23.99 54.83
CA ASN A 3 -35.42 23.22 53.79
C ASN A 3 -36.17 21.86 53.79
N GLY A 4 -36.18 21.06 52.71
CA GLY A 4 -36.53 19.63 52.85
C GLY A 4 -37.10 18.89 51.63
N ASN A 5 -36.21 18.46 50.74
CA ASN A 5 -36.40 17.46 49.68
C ASN A 5 -36.69 16.03 50.22
N GLN A 6 -37.45 15.21 49.46
CA GLN A 6 -37.19 13.77 49.19
C GLN A 6 -38.13 13.23 48.07
N PRO A 7 -37.81 12.09 47.39
CA PRO A 7 -37.80 12.03 45.92
C PRO A 7 -38.81 11.04 45.28
N LEU A 8 -39.19 11.34 44.03
CA LEU A 8 -40.00 10.51 43.12
C LEU A 8 -39.11 9.72 42.15
N LEU A 9 -38.49 8.63 42.58
CA LEU A 9 -37.78 7.70 41.67
C LEU A 9 -37.80 6.27 42.24
N SER A 10 -38.93 5.58 42.13
CA SER A 10 -38.99 4.13 42.45
C SER A 10 -39.85 3.28 41.51
N SER A 11 -40.59 3.82 40.54
CA SER A 11 -41.50 2.99 39.70
C SER A 11 -40.99 2.68 38.28
N SER A 12 -39.80 3.14 37.88
CA SER A 12 -39.30 2.96 36.51
C SER A 12 -38.26 1.82 36.36
N ARG A 13 -37.81 1.20 37.46
CA ARG A 13 -36.81 0.11 37.43
C ARG A 13 -37.40 -1.30 37.35
N GLU A 14 -38.68 -1.48 37.67
CA GLU A 14 -39.32 -2.81 37.66
C GLU A 14 -39.87 -3.19 36.28
N VAL A 15 -40.15 -2.22 35.40
CA VAL A 15 -40.66 -2.49 34.04
C VAL A 15 -39.54 -2.87 33.06
N ASP A 16 -38.32 -2.36 33.26
CA ASP A 16 -37.17 -2.66 32.39
C ASP A 16 -36.60 -4.09 32.61
N GLN A 17 -36.78 -4.68 33.79
CA GLN A 17 -36.26 -6.02 34.09
C GLN A 17 -37.12 -7.17 33.54
N GLU A 18 -38.43 -6.99 33.36
CA GLU A 18 -39.28 -8.04 32.74
C GLU A 18 -39.12 -8.10 31.21
N GLN A 19 -38.76 -6.99 30.56
CA GLN A 19 -38.53 -6.96 29.11
C GLN A 19 -37.18 -7.57 28.69
N GLU A 20 -36.15 -7.48 29.53
CA GLU A 20 -34.86 -8.14 29.28
C GLU A 20 -34.95 -9.67 29.35
N HIS A 21 -35.86 -10.23 30.16
CA HIS A 21 -35.92 -11.67 30.40
C HIS A 21 -36.66 -12.47 29.31
N GLN A 22 -37.42 -11.82 28.41
CA GLN A 22 -38.17 -12.50 27.35
C GLN A 22 -37.49 -12.53 25.97
N LEU A 23 -36.40 -11.77 25.75
CA LEU A 23 -35.71 -11.72 24.44
C LEU A 23 -34.53 -12.72 24.33
N GLN A 24 -34.37 -13.62 25.29
CA GLN A 24 -33.29 -14.63 25.31
C GLN A 24 -33.67 -16.02 24.77
N SER A 25 -34.85 -16.21 24.17
CA SER A 25 -35.36 -17.55 23.79
C SER A 25 -35.66 -17.74 22.30
N LEU A 26 -34.76 -17.33 21.40
CA LEU A 26 -34.83 -17.70 19.97
C LEU A 26 -33.54 -18.41 19.51
N PRO A 27 -33.62 -19.63 18.94
CA PRO A 27 -32.43 -20.34 18.48
C PRO A 27 -31.93 -19.74 17.16
N VAL A 28 -30.72 -19.19 17.17
CA VAL A 28 -30.01 -18.72 15.98
C VAL A 28 -29.49 -19.93 15.21
N ALA A 29 -29.98 -20.11 13.98
CA ALA A 29 -29.47 -21.09 13.03
C ALA A 29 -28.01 -20.79 12.67
N ILE A 30 -27.12 -21.73 12.96
CA ILE A 30 -25.69 -21.63 12.65
C ILE A 30 -25.49 -21.95 11.16
N HIS A 31 -25.39 -20.92 10.33
CA HIS A 31 -24.74 -21.04 9.02
C HIS A 31 -23.24 -20.81 9.19
N THR A 32 -22.48 -21.90 9.04
CA THR A 32 -21.01 -21.91 9.03
C THR A 32 -20.46 -21.32 7.73
N SER A 33 -20.26 -20.00 7.70
CA SER A 33 -19.30 -19.35 6.80
C SER A 33 -18.18 -18.75 7.65
N SER A 34 -17.06 -19.49 7.74
CA SER A 34 -15.84 -19.09 8.44
C SER A 34 -15.20 -17.88 7.74
N THR A 35 -15.69 -16.68 8.04
CA THR A 35 -15.02 -15.41 7.73
C THR A 35 -14.42 -14.91 9.03
N ALA A 36 -13.13 -15.21 9.27
CA ALA A 36 -12.42 -14.70 10.43
C ALA A 36 -12.31 -13.17 10.30
N THR A 37 -13.17 -12.46 11.04
CA THR A 37 -13.20 -11.00 11.10
C THR A 37 -12.39 -10.58 12.32
N PHE A 38 -11.43 -9.68 12.14
CA PHE A 38 -10.69 -9.08 13.26
C PHE A 38 -11.67 -8.24 14.09
N ASN A 39 -12.05 -8.73 15.27
CA ASN A 39 -12.83 -7.95 16.24
C ASN A 39 -11.85 -7.15 17.11
N ALA A 40 -11.94 -5.82 17.00
CA ALA A 40 -11.19 -4.90 17.85
C ALA A 40 -11.65 -4.92 19.32
N ASP A 41 -12.83 -5.50 19.61
CA ASP A 41 -13.36 -5.69 20.98
C ASP A 41 -12.76 -6.90 21.73
N ALA A 42 -11.55 -7.33 21.35
CA ALA A 42 -10.86 -8.36 22.09
C ALA A 42 -10.42 -7.80 23.45
N THR A 43 -11.12 -8.21 24.51
CA THR A 43 -10.79 -7.98 25.93
C THR A 43 -9.28 -7.91 26.17
N ASP A 44 -8.83 -6.85 26.85
CA ASP A 44 -7.42 -6.62 27.18
C ASP A 44 -6.74 -7.89 27.71
N ILE A 45 -5.48 -8.09 27.31
CA ILE A 45 -4.68 -9.23 27.77
C ILE A 45 -4.58 -9.14 29.31
N PRO A 46 -4.95 -10.19 30.06
CA PRO A 46 -4.84 -10.18 31.51
C PRO A 46 -3.38 -9.99 31.94
N PRO A 47 -3.13 -9.38 33.12
CA PRO A 47 -1.78 -9.07 33.57
C PRO A 47 -0.91 -10.34 33.59
N ILE A 48 0.26 -10.24 32.97
CA ILE A 48 1.21 -11.34 32.85
C ILE A 48 1.83 -11.62 34.23
N ARG A 49 1.46 -12.75 34.83
CA ARG A 49 1.91 -13.14 36.17
C ARG A 49 2.95 -14.26 36.17
N SER A 50 3.11 -14.96 35.04
CA SER A 50 4.05 -16.07 34.90
C SER A 50 4.68 -16.15 33.50
N PRO A 51 5.81 -16.85 33.35
CA PRO A 51 6.40 -17.13 32.03
C PRO A 51 5.46 -17.89 31.09
N VAL A 52 4.56 -18.70 31.64
CA VAL A 52 3.54 -19.43 30.86
C VAL A 52 2.47 -18.47 30.33
N ASP A 53 2.04 -17.52 31.15
CA ASP A 53 1.10 -16.47 30.73
C ASP A 53 1.74 -15.57 29.66
N PHE A 54 3.02 -15.23 29.81
CA PHE A 54 3.79 -14.50 28.81
C PHE A 54 3.82 -15.27 27.48
N TYR A 55 4.16 -16.55 27.50
CA TYR A 55 4.23 -17.36 26.28
C TYR A 55 2.87 -17.47 25.58
N ARG A 56 1.78 -17.62 26.34
CA ARG A 56 0.41 -17.63 25.78
C ARG A 56 0.02 -16.30 25.16
N ALA A 57 0.31 -15.19 25.84
CA ALA A 57 0.08 -13.84 25.32
C ALA A 57 0.91 -13.60 24.05
N PHE A 58 2.20 -13.94 24.09
CA PHE A 58 3.11 -13.83 22.95
C PHE A 58 2.63 -14.63 21.74
N LEU A 59 2.21 -15.89 21.93
CA LEU A 59 1.67 -16.70 20.83
C LEU A 59 0.38 -16.11 20.25
N THR A 60 -0.48 -15.54 21.11
CA THR A 60 -1.75 -14.94 20.67
C THR A 60 -1.49 -13.69 19.85
N GLU A 61 -0.63 -12.80 20.32
CA GLU A 61 -0.25 -11.59 19.59
C GLU A 61 0.55 -11.92 18.32
N SER A 62 1.48 -12.89 18.38
CA SER A 62 2.21 -13.35 17.20
C SER A 62 1.29 -13.87 16.10
N LYS A 63 0.23 -14.61 16.47
CA LYS A 63 -0.77 -15.09 15.49
C LYS A 63 -1.52 -13.93 14.84
N LYS A 64 -1.91 -12.91 15.60
CA LYS A 64 -2.58 -11.71 15.06
C LYS A 64 -1.63 -10.95 14.13
N LEU A 65 -0.38 -10.74 14.54
CA LEU A 65 0.63 -10.07 13.71
C LEU A 65 0.86 -10.83 12.40
N TRP A 66 1.04 -12.15 12.44
CA TRP A 66 1.24 -12.96 11.24
C TRP A 66 0.02 -12.99 10.31
N TYR A 67 -1.19 -12.90 10.85
CA TYR A 67 -2.41 -12.79 10.05
C TYR A 67 -2.41 -11.52 9.18
N LEU A 68 -1.82 -10.43 9.65
CA LEU A 68 -1.69 -9.19 8.87
C LEU A 68 -0.39 -9.16 8.04
N ALA A 69 0.75 -9.46 8.67
CA ALA A 69 2.08 -9.33 8.08
C ALA A 69 2.32 -10.35 6.96
N GLY A 70 1.89 -11.61 7.13
CA GLY A 70 2.11 -12.66 6.12
C GLY A 70 1.52 -12.30 4.75
N PRO A 71 0.21 -11.98 4.66
CA PRO A 71 -0.40 -11.54 3.42
C PRO A 71 0.18 -10.22 2.88
N ALA A 72 0.60 -9.29 3.75
CA ALA A 72 1.22 -8.04 3.32
C ALA A 72 2.59 -8.27 2.66
N ILE A 73 3.44 -9.10 3.27
CA ILE A 73 4.74 -9.50 2.71
C ILE A 73 4.55 -10.19 1.37
N PHE A 74 3.62 -11.15 1.30
CA PHE A 74 3.31 -11.86 0.07
C PHE A 74 2.80 -10.92 -1.05
N THR A 75 1.97 -9.94 -0.69
CA THR A 75 1.51 -8.90 -1.62
C THR A 75 2.69 -8.12 -2.19
N SER A 76 3.62 -7.70 -1.34
CA SER A 76 4.83 -6.97 -1.76
C SER A 76 5.67 -7.82 -2.70
N ILE A 77 5.93 -9.09 -2.35
CA ILE A 77 6.67 -10.03 -3.21
C ILE A 77 6.01 -10.13 -4.58
N CYS A 78 4.68 -10.32 -4.63
CA CYS A 78 3.96 -10.45 -5.90
C CYS A 78 4.08 -9.19 -6.77
N LYS A 79 3.94 -8.00 -6.16
CA LYS A 79 4.03 -6.72 -6.87
C LYS A 79 5.44 -6.44 -7.39
N TYR A 80 6.48 -6.67 -6.59
CA TYR A 80 7.87 -6.55 -7.04
C TYR A 80 8.22 -7.57 -8.13
N SER A 81 7.60 -8.75 -8.07
CA SER A 81 7.79 -9.80 -9.07
C SER A 81 7.26 -9.40 -10.46
N LEU A 82 6.31 -8.47 -10.59
CA LEU A 82 5.87 -7.95 -11.89
C LEU A 82 7.04 -7.30 -12.66
N GLY A 83 7.79 -6.43 -11.97
CA GLY A 83 8.98 -5.78 -12.53
C GLY A 83 10.10 -6.79 -12.81
N ALA A 84 10.36 -7.70 -11.86
CA ALA A 84 11.41 -8.72 -12.02
C ALA A 84 11.13 -9.67 -13.20
N VAL A 85 9.89 -10.12 -13.37
CA VAL A 85 9.47 -10.96 -14.49
C VAL A 85 9.64 -10.21 -15.80
N THR A 86 9.15 -8.97 -15.89
CA THR A 86 9.33 -8.11 -17.08
C THR A 86 10.81 -7.97 -17.44
N GLN A 87 11.66 -7.71 -16.45
CA GLN A 87 13.10 -7.57 -16.64
C GLN A 87 13.75 -8.84 -17.18
N VAL A 88 13.41 -10.01 -16.62
CA VAL A 88 13.91 -11.30 -17.11
C VAL A 88 13.52 -11.54 -18.57
N PHE A 89 12.26 -11.26 -18.93
CA PHE A 89 11.79 -11.43 -20.30
C PHE A 89 12.48 -10.47 -21.28
N LEU A 90 12.64 -9.19 -20.93
CA LEU A 90 13.36 -8.22 -21.77
C LEU A 90 14.84 -8.57 -21.92
N GLY A 91 15.45 -9.16 -20.89
CA GLY A 91 16.81 -9.69 -20.98
C GLY A 91 16.99 -10.80 -22.03
N GLN A 92 15.92 -11.52 -22.37
CA GLN A 92 15.92 -12.50 -23.46
C GLN A 92 15.68 -11.87 -24.84
N VAL A 93 15.09 -10.66 -24.89
CA VAL A 93 14.86 -9.92 -26.14
C VAL A 93 16.18 -9.31 -26.62
N GLY A 94 16.88 -8.61 -25.74
CA GLY A 94 18.13 -7.96 -26.08
C GLY A 94 18.70 -7.11 -24.95
N THR A 95 19.99 -6.80 -25.05
CA THR A 95 20.69 -5.99 -24.06
C THR A 95 20.23 -4.54 -24.06
N LEU A 96 19.79 -4.01 -25.22
CA LEU A 96 19.29 -2.64 -25.35
C LEU A 96 17.94 -2.48 -24.66
N GLU A 97 17.01 -3.41 -24.87
CA GLU A 97 15.67 -3.41 -24.28
C GLU A 97 15.73 -3.57 -22.77
N LEU A 98 16.58 -4.48 -22.29
CA LEU A 98 16.87 -4.64 -20.87
C LEU A 98 17.45 -3.37 -20.26
N ALA A 99 18.41 -2.73 -20.92
CA ALA A 99 19.01 -1.49 -20.47
C ALA A 99 17.98 -0.34 -20.45
N ALA A 100 17.15 -0.23 -21.49
CA ALA A 100 16.11 0.77 -21.59
C ALA A 100 15.09 0.66 -20.44
N PHE A 101 14.59 -0.55 -20.19
CA PHE A 101 13.70 -0.85 -19.05
C PHE A 101 14.39 -0.55 -17.71
N SER A 102 15.64 -0.99 -17.53
CA SER A 102 16.35 -0.81 -16.26
C SER A 102 16.60 0.67 -15.95
N VAL A 103 16.99 1.46 -16.96
CA VAL A 103 17.21 2.90 -16.82
C VAL A 103 15.90 3.64 -16.59
N GLU A 104 14.85 3.32 -17.34
CA GLU A 104 13.53 3.93 -17.13
C GLU A 104 12.99 3.64 -15.73
N ASN A 105 13.04 2.36 -15.33
CA ASN A 105 12.46 1.93 -14.06
C ASN A 105 13.25 2.43 -12.86
N SER A 106 14.59 2.59 -12.97
CA SER A 106 15.40 3.14 -11.88
C SER A 106 15.33 4.66 -11.77
N VAL A 107 15.38 5.38 -12.89
CA VAL A 107 15.46 6.85 -12.90
C VAL A 107 14.10 7.49 -12.79
N PHE A 108 13.11 7.07 -13.60
CA PHE A 108 11.81 7.73 -13.69
C PHE A 108 10.76 7.04 -12.84
N ALA A 109 10.56 5.73 -13.04
CA ALA A 109 9.58 4.97 -12.26
C ALA A 109 9.96 4.91 -10.78
N GLY A 110 11.22 4.64 -10.48
CA GLY A 110 11.75 4.60 -9.11
C GLY A 110 11.60 5.93 -8.38
N PHE A 111 11.96 7.04 -9.03
CA PHE A 111 11.78 8.38 -8.47
C PHE A 111 10.31 8.70 -8.20
N SER A 112 9.44 8.41 -9.19
CA SER A 112 7.99 8.63 -9.06
C SER A 112 7.38 7.78 -7.96
N LEU A 113 7.77 6.51 -7.89
CA LEU A 113 7.35 5.57 -6.86
C LEU A 113 7.75 6.06 -5.48
N GLY A 114 8.98 6.55 -5.30
CA GLY A 114 9.46 7.11 -4.02
C GLY A 114 8.63 8.29 -3.55
N ILE A 115 8.35 9.26 -4.44
CA ILE A 115 7.49 10.40 -4.11
C ILE A 115 6.07 9.93 -3.76
N MET A 116 5.48 9.07 -4.58
CA MET A 116 4.11 8.60 -4.36
C MET A 116 3.98 7.77 -3.08
N LEU A 117 4.96 6.91 -2.78
CA LEU A 117 5.02 6.11 -1.57
C LEU A 117 5.11 7.00 -0.33
N GLY A 118 6.03 7.97 -0.33
CA GLY A 118 6.20 8.89 0.80
C GLY A 118 5.00 9.82 0.99
N MET A 119 4.33 10.27 -0.07
CA MET A 119 3.05 10.98 0.04
C MET A 119 1.93 10.05 0.57
N GLY A 120 1.96 8.76 0.21
CA GLY A 120 1.00 7.75 0.64
C GLY A 120 1.13 7.34 2.11
N SER A 121 2.32 7.43 2.72
CA SER A 121 2.50 7.09 4.15
C SER A 121 1.82 8.09 5.09
N ALA A 122 1.65 9.36 4.68
CA ALA A 122 0.83 10.31 5.42
C ALA A 122 -0.64 9.83 5.55
N LEU A 123 -1.18 9.20 4.50
CA LEU A 123 -2.52 8.61 4.52
C LEU A 123 -2.61 7.43 5.49
N GLU A 124 -1.58 6.58 5.55
CA GLU A 124 -1.54 5.45 6.48
C GLU A 124 -1.67 5.90 7.93
N THR A 125 -0.90 6.91 8.34
CA THR A 125 -0.99 7.50 9.68
C THR A 125 -2.38 8.05 9.96
N LEU A 126 -2.98 8.79 9.01
CA LEU A 126 -4.32 9.36 9.17
C LEU A 126 -5.43 8.30 9.23
N CYS A 127 -5.32 7.25 8.42
CA CYS A 127 -6.24 6.11 8.48
C CYS A 127 -6.10 5.36 9.81
N GLY A 128 -4.89 5.13 10.31
CA GLY A 128 -4.65 4.52 11.61
C GLY A 128 -5.23 5.34 12.76
N GLN A 129 -5.05 6.67 12.74
CA GLN A 129 -5.62 7.58 13.73
C GLN A 129 -7.15 7.61 13.68
N ALA A 130 -7.75 7.72 12.49
CA ALA A 130 -9.20 7.72 12.32
C ALA A 130 -9.82 6.38 12.73
N PHE A 131 -9.18 5.27 12.38
CA PHE A 131 -9.62 3.94 12.78
C PHE A 131 -9.58 3.78 14.30
N GLY A 132 -8.46 4.14 14.95
CA GLY A 132 -8.32 4.10 16.40
C GLY A 132 -9.26 5.04 17.16
N ALA A 133 -9.67 6.16 16.54
CA ALA A 133 -10.68 7.07 17.08
C ALA A 133 -12.14 6.66 16.80
N GLY A 134 -12.37 5.49 16.18
CA GLY A 134 -13.70 5.01 15.80
C GLY A 134 -14.35 5.77 14.64
N GLN A 135 -13.62 6.65 13.95
CA GLN A 135 -14.11 7.47 12.83
C GLN A 135 -13.97 6.72 11.51
N ILE A 136 -14.58 5.53 11.41
CA ILE A 136 -14.42 4.62 10.27
C ILE A 136 -14.85 5.27 8.95
N ASP A 137 -15.90 6.09 8.96
CA ASP A 137 -16.41 6.80 7.76
C ASP A 137 -15.36 7.72 7.10
N MET A 138 -14.39 8.21 7.87
CA MET A 138 -13.37 9.13 7.37
C MET A 138 -12.29 8.44 6.52
N LEU A 139 -12.13 7.12 6.63
CA LEU A 139 -11.15 6.35 5.85
C LEU A 139 -11.40 6.53 4.34
N GLY A 140 -12.65 6.41 3.90
CA GLY A 140 -13.01 6.59 2.49
C GLY A 140 -12.78 8.02 1.99
N ILE A 141 -12.99 9.02 2.86
CA ILE A 141 -12.73 10.43 2.54
C ILE A 141 -11.24 10.69 2.37
N TYR A 142 -10.40 10.15 3.28
CA TYR A 142 -8.95 10.31 3.18
C TYR A 142 -8.38 9.59 1.97
N MET A 143 -8.89 8.39 1.64
CA MET A 143 -8.51 7.68 0.41
C MET A 143 -8.81 8.55 -0.82
N GLN A 144 -10.05 9.04 -0.97
CA GLN A 144 -10.44 9.89 -2.11
C GLN A 144 -9.58 11.15 -2.21
N ARG A 145 -9.33 11.82 -1.07
CA ARG A 145 -8.47 13.00 -0.99
C ARG A 145 -7.05 12.69 -1.45
N SER A 146 -6.48 11.57 -0.99
CA SER A 146 -5.15 11.14 -1.37
C SER A 146 -5.08 10.78 -2.86
N CYS A 147 -6.11 10.11 -3.42
CA CYS A 147 -6.20 9.86 -4.87
C CYS A 147 -6.14 11.17 -5.68
N VAL A 148 -6.89 12.20 -5.29
CA VAL A 148 -6.87 13.51 -5.96
C VAL A 148 -5.47 14.13 -5.92
N ILE A 149 -4.85 14.12 -4.74
CA ILE A 149 -3.51 14.72 -4.54
C ILE A 149 -2.45 13.95 -5.33
N LEU A 150 -2.40 12.62 -5.23
CA LEU A 150 -1.43 11.79 -5.92
C LEU A 150 -1.62 11.81 -7.44
N THR A 151 -2.86 11.87 -7.92
CA THR A 151 -3.14 12.02 -9.36
C THR A 151 -2.61 13.37 -9.86
N THR A 152 -2.83 14.44 -9.08
CA THR A 152 -2.29 15.78 -9.38
C THR A 152 -0.76 15.77 -9.37
N THR A 153 -0.13 15.10 -8.40
CA THR A 153 1.33 14.89 -8.38
C THR A 153 1.79 14.10 -9.61
N GLY A 154 1.06 13.06 -10.01
CA GLY A 154 1.31 12.29 -11.22
C GLY A 154 1.31 13.13 -12.49
N LEU A 155 0.42 14.13 -12.59
CA LEU A 155 0.43 15.08 -13.71
C LEU A 155 1.73 15.88 -13.77
N PHE A 156 2.25 16.36 -12.64
CA PHE A 156 3.54 17.05 -12.61
C PHE A 156 4.70 16.11 -12.92
N LEU A 157 4.68 14.89 -12.38
CA LEU A 157 5.71 13.89 -12.63
C LEU A 157 5.71 13.38 -14.08
N SER A 158 4.58 13.39 -14.79
CA SER A 158 4.52 12.98 -16.20
C SER A 158 5.44 13.81 -17.11
N LEU A 159 5.77 15.05 -16.73
CA LEU A 159 6.75 15.86 -17.45
C LEU A 159 8.13 15.18 -17.49
N LEU A 160 8.52 14.48 -16.41
CA LEU A 160 9.78 13.74 -16.38
C LEU A 160 9.80 12.59 -17.38
N TYR A 161 8.68 11.90 -17.56
CA TYR A 161 8.54 10.82 -18.55
C TYR A 161 8.52 11.36 -19.97
N ILE A 162 7.82 12.48 -20.20
CA ILE A 162 7.75 13.15 -21.51
C ILE A 162 9.14 13.58 -21.97
N PHE A 163 9.96 14.09 -21.05
CA PHE A 163 11.32 14.53 -21.34
C PHE A 163 12.39 13.47 -21.00
N ALA A 164 12.02 12.19 -20.86
CA ALA A 164 12.93 11.15 -20.43
C ALA A 164 14.17 11.02 -21.34
N ALA A 165 14.00 10.91 -22.66
CA ALA A 165 15.12 10.81 -23.60
C ALA A 165 16.13 11.98 -23.50
N PRO A 166 15.73 13.26 -23.60
CA PRO A 166 16.68 14.36 -23.49
C PRO A 166 17.31 14.47 -22.09
N LEU A 167 16.58 14.13 -21.02
CA LEU A 167 17.14 14.09 -19.67
C LEU A 167 18.21 13.00 -19.55
N LEU A 168 17.98 11.81 -20.12
CA LEU A 168 18.97 10.73 -20.14
C LEU A 168 20.23 11.11 -20.93
N LYS A 169 20.06 11.75 -22.10
CA LYS A 169 21.20 12.27 -22.88
C LYS A 169 21.99 13.31 -22.08
N LEU A 170 21.31 14.17 -21.32
CA LEU A 170 21.93 15.21 -20.50
C LEU A 170 22.79 14.62 -19.36
N ILE A 171 22.34 13.53 -18.72
CA ILE A 171 23.11 12.85 -17.67
C ILE A 171 24.20 11.92 -18.20
N GLY A 172 24.43 11.91 -19.52
CA GLY A 172 25.52 11.18 -20.17
C GLY A 172 25.20 9.75 -20.57
N GLN A 173 23.91 9.35 -20.63
CA GLN A 173 23.55 8.05 -21.20
C GLN A 173 23.78 8.01 -22.71
N THR A 174 24.05 6.80 -23.23
CA THR A 174 24.21 6.61 -24.68
C THR A 174 22.93 6.98 -25.43
N GLU A 175 23.06 7.44 -26.67
CA GLU A 175 21.92 7.85 -27.48
C GLU A 175 20.90 6.71 -27.66
N ALA A 176 21.37 5.50 -27.98
CA ALA A 176 20.50 4.34 -28.18
C ALA A 176 19.68 3.98 -26.92
N ILE A 177 20.32 3.95 -25.74
CA ILE A 177 19.61 3.67 -24.47
C ILE A 177 18.64 4.81 -24.14
N SER A 178 19.07 6.06 -24.33
CA SER A 178 18.25 7.24 -24.02
C SER A 178 16.98 7.29 -24.86
N ASP A 179 17.09 7.00 -26.16
CA ASP A 179 15.95 7.02 -27.07
C ASP A 179 14.99 5.84 -26.79
N ALA A 180 15.52 4.64 -26.58
CA ALA A 180 14.71 3.46 -26.24
C ALA A 180 13.99 3.63 -24.88
N ALA A 181 14.71 4.09 -23.85
CA ALA A 181 14.15 4.35 -22.52
C ALA A 181 13.14 5.51 -22.54
N GLY A 182 13.37 6.53 -23.37
CA GLY A 182 12.43 7.65 -23.51
C GLY A 182 11.12 7.24 -24.17
N VAL A 183 11.17 6.41 -25.22
CA VAL A 183 9.96 5.83 -25.82
C VAL A 183 9.24 4.93 -24.82
N PHE A 184 9.98 4.10 -24.08
CA PHE A 184 9.39 3.26 -23.05
C PHE A 184 8.75 4.07 -21.93
N ALA A 185 9.39 5.13 -21.45
CA ALA A 185 8.84 6.03 -20.43
C ALA A 185 7.49 6.64 -20.86
N LEU A 186 7.35 7.02 -22.14
CA LEU A 186 6.06 7.49 -22.65
C LEU A 186 4.99 6.40 -22.58
N TYR A 187 5.33 5.15 -22.90
CA TYR A 187 4.41 4.03 -22.74
C TYR A 187 4.07 3.74 -21.28
N MET A 188 4.96 4.01 -20.32
CA MET A 188 4.75 3.78 -18.89
C MET A 188 3.94 4.88 -18.17
N LEU A 189 3.50 5.92 -18.88
CA LEU A 189 2.63 6.97 -18.31
C LEU A 189 1.35 6.43 -17.64
N PRO A 190 0.62 5.44 -18.20
CA PRO A 190 -0.56 4.88 -17.54
C PRO A 190 -0.23 4.23 -16.19
N GLN A 191 0.90 3.52 -16.06
CA GLN A 191 1.37 2.94 -14.80
C GLN A 191 1.54 4.01 -13.71
N LEU A 192 2.06 5.19 -14.06
CA LEU A 192 2.21 6.30 -13.11
C LEU A 192 0.88 6.65 -12.43
N PHE A 193 -0.21 6.74 -13.21
CA PHE A 193 -1.54 7.02 -12.65
C PHE A 193 -2.14 5.80 -11.94
N ALA A 194 -1.83 4.59 -12.37
CA ALA A 194 -2.21 3.39 -11.64
C ALA A 194 -1.57 3.37 -10.23
N TYR A 195 -0.31 3.80 -10.08
CA TYR A 195 0.31 3.98 -8.75
C TYR A 195 -0.41 5.01 -7.90
N ALA A 196 -0.71 6.18 -8.47
CA ALA A 196 -1.41 7.25 -7.77
C ALA A 196 -2.76 6.80 -7.16
N LEU A 197 -3.43 5.84 -7.80
CA LEU A 197 -4.69 5.26 -7.35
C LEU A 197 -4.51 4.04 -6.42
N ASN A 198 -3.59 3.13 -6.75
CA ASN A 198 -3.37 1.91 -5.96
C ASN A 198 -2.80 2.22 -4.56
N PHE A 199 -1.94 3.23 -4.41
CA PHE A 199 -1.37 3.55 -3.08
C PHE A 199 -2.44 3.87 -2.03
N PRO A 200 -3.37 4.81 -2.28
CA PRO A 200 -4.46 5.07 -1.35
C PRO A 200 -5.38 3.88 -1.12
N MET A 201 -5.74 3.16 -2.18
CA MET A 201 -6.65 2.01 -2.09
C MET A 201 -6.08 0.89 -1.23
N VAL A 202 -4.78 0.61 -1.35
CA VAL A 202 -4.11 -0.38 -0.51
C VAL A 202 -4.14 0.05 0.95
N LYS A 203 -3.79 1.31 1.27
CA LYS A 203 -3.82 1.80 2.66
C LYS A 203 -5.23 1.80 3.25
N PHE A 204 -6.22 2.18 2.46
CA PHE A 204 -7.62 2.08 2.83
C PHE A 204 -8.03 0.64 3.19
N LEU A 205 -7.72 -0.33 2.34
CA LEU A 205 -8.05 -1.74 2.59
C LEU A 205 -7.22 -2.35 3.74
N GLN A 206 -5.94 -1.98 3.87
CA GLN A 206 -5.06 -2.42 4.95
C GLN A 206 -5.54 -1.92 6.32
N SER A 207 -6.00 -0.66 6.42
CA SER A 207 -6.52 -0.11 7.68
C SER A 207 -7.77 -0.83 8.19
N GLN A 208 -8.48 -1.55 7.32
CA GLN A 208 -9.64 -2.39 7.66
C GLN A 208 -9.28 -3.88 7.80
N SER A 209 -7.98 -4.21 7.85
CA SER A 209 -7.46 -5.58 7.86
C SER A 209 -7.94 -6.46 6.69
N LYS A 210 -8.30 -5.87 5.54
CA LYS A 210 -8.72 -6.60 4.31
C LYS A 210 -7.52 -7.05 3.48
N ILE A 211 -6.41 -7.41 4.13
CA ILE A 211 -5.10 -7.64 3.49
C ILE A 211 -5.12 -8.91 2.61
N PHE A 212 -5.91 -9.93 2.97
CA PHE A 212 -6.06 -11.14 2.17
C PHE A 212 -6.62 -10.86 0.76
N VAL A 213 -7.54 -9.90 0.63
CA VAL A 213 -8.10 -9.51 -0.67
C VAL A 213 -7.02 -8.91 -1.56
N ILE A 214 -6.18 -8.03 -0.98
CA ILE A 214 -5.07 -7.40 -1.69
C ILE A 214 -4.06 -8.46 -2.15
N ALA A 215 -3.75 -9.43 -1.27
CA ALA A 215 -2.84 -10.54 -1.56
C ALA A 215 -3.36 -11.44 -2.71
N LEU A 216 -4.64 -11.78 -2.70
CA LEU A 216 -5.26 -12.58 -3.76
C LEU A 216 -5.23 -11.86 -5.11
N ILE A 217 -5.57 -10.57 -5.13
CA ILE A 217 -5.50 -9.75 -6.34
C ILE A 217 -4.07 -9.73 -6.88
N ALA A 218 -3.06 -9.54 -6.01
CA ALA A 218 -1.66 -9.52 -6.41
C ALA A 218 -1.18 -10.87 -6.98
N ALA A 219 -1.59 -12.00 -6.37
CA ALA A 219 -1.27 -13.33 -6.88
C ALA A 219 -1.85 -13.60 -8.26
N VAL A 220 -3.15 -13.31 -8.44
CA VAL A 220 -3.82 -13.48 -9.74
C VAL A 220 -3.17 -12.58 -10.79
N THR A 221 -2.86 -11.34 -10.43
CA THR A 221 -2.16 -10.40 -11.32
C THR A 221 -0.81 -10.95 -11.75
N LEU A 222 0.01 -11.46 -10.82
CA LEU A 222 1.32 -12.01 -11.14
C LEU A 222 1.24 -13.22 -12.08
N ALA A 223 0.27 -14.12 -11.84
CA ALA A 223 0.06 -15.28 -12.71
C ALA A 223 -0.30 -14.84 -14.14
N LEU A 224 -1.27 -13.94 -14.28
CA LEU A 224 -1.67 -13.39 -15.59
C LEU A 224 -0.53 -12.62 -16.25
N HIS A 225 0.16 -11.77 -15.49
CA HIS A 225 1.31 -11.00 -15.95
C HIS A 225 2.39 -11.91 -16.53
N THR A 226 2.74 -13.00 -15.84
CA THR A 226 3.77 -13.94 -16.31
C THR A 226 3.38 -14.59 -17.64
N VAL A 227 2.12 -15.02 -17.78
CA VAL A 227 1.61 -15.65 -19.00
C VAL A 227 1.59 -14.65 -20.17
N PHE A 228 1.07 -13.44 -19.94
CA PHE A 228 0.99 -12.42 -20.98
C PHE A 228 2.36 -11.85 -21.35
N SER A 229 3.30 -11.72 -20.40
CA SER A 229 4.67 -11.32 -20.66
C SER A 229 5.37 -12.32 -21.59
N TRP A 230 5.27 -13.62 -21.31
CA TRP A 230 5.80 -14.65 -22.22
C TRP A 230 5.15 -14.55 -23.62
N LEU A 231 3.83 -14.38 -23.68
CA LEU A 231 3.11 -14.35 -24.95
C LEU A 231 3.45 -13.11 -25.78
N LEU A 232 3.27 -11.90 -25.23
CA LEU A 232 3.40 -10.65 -25.98
C LEU A 232 4.87 -10.29 -26.22
N ILE A 233 5.73 -10.42 -25.21
CA ILE A 233 7.14 -10.02 -25.32
C ILE A 233 7.90 -11.00 -26.22
N LEU A 234 7.82 -12.31 -25.93
CA LEU A 234 8.64 -13.32 -26.62
C LEU A 234 7.92 -13.97 -27.79
N LYS A 235 6.71 -14.50 -27.61
CA LYS A 235 6.05 -15.29 -28.66
C LYS A 235 5.55 -14.45 -29.82
N LEU A 236 4.97 -13.29 -29.55
CA LEU A 236 4.52 -12.34 -30.57
C LEU A 236 5.63 -11.36 -30.98
N GLY A 237 6.76 -11.33 -30.26
CA GLY A 237 7.92 -10.51 -30.58
C GLY A 237 7.69 -9.00 -30.43
N TRP A 238 6.78 -8.58 -29.55
CA TRP A 238 6.51 -7.14 -29.34
C TRP A 238 7.59 -6.45 -28.50
N GLY A 239 8.52 -7.21 -27.90
CA GLY A 239 9.67 -6.68 -27.18
C GLY A 239 9.28 -5.66 -26.11
N LEU A 240 9.89 -4.48 -26.18
CA LEU A 240 9.70 -3.38 -25.22
C LEU A 240 8.26 -2.85 -25.19
N VAL A 241 7.57 -2.83 -26.33
CA VAL A 241 6.13 -2.44 -26.40
C VAL A 241 5.27 -3.49 -25.69
N GLY A 242 5.56 -4.77 -25.93
CA GLY A 242 4.88 -5.87 -25.24
C GLY A 242 5.02 -5.78 -23.72
N ALA A 243 6.22 -5.43 -23.24
CA ALA A 243 6.48 -5.24 -21.82
C ALA A 243 5.64 -4.10 -21.23
N ALA A 244 5.60 -2.94 -21.89
CA ALA A 244 4.80 -1.82 -21.41
C ALA A 244 3.31 -2.18 -21.32
N VAL A 245 2.76 -2.76 -22.39
CA VAL A 245 1.34 -3.16 -22.44
C VAL A 245 0.98 -4.11 -21.31
N VAL A 246 1.79 -5.15 -21.07
CA VAL A 246 1.50 -6.14 -20.02
C VAL A 246 1.64 -5.53 -18.63
N LEU A 247 2.66 -4.69 -18.41
CA LEU A 247 2.92 -4.09 -17.11
C LEU A 247 1.86 -3.04 -16.74
N ASP A 248 1.49 -2.15 -17.67
CA ASP A 248 0.37 -1.22 -17.50
C ASP A 248 -0.94 -1.96 -17.23
N SER A 249 -1.25 -2.98 -18.05
CA SER A 249 -2.48 -3.77 -17.89
C SER A 249 -2.54 -4.45 -16.53
N SER A 250 -1.39 -4.90 -16.00
CA SER A 250 -1.30 -5.54 -14.69
C SER A 250 -1.60 -4.55 -13.56
N TRP A 251 -1.02 -3.35 -13.61
CA TRP A 251 -1.27 -2.33 -12.59
C TRP A 251 -2.71 -1.80 -12.65
N TRP A 252 -3.24 -1.57 -13.85
CA TRP A 252 -4.64 -1.18 -14.02
C TRP A 252 -5.61 -2.29 -13.62
N PHE A 253 -5.28 -3.56 -13.88
CA PHE A 253 -6.07 -4.68 -13.37
C PHE A 253 -6.14 -4.66 -11.83
N ILE A 254 -5.01 -4.46 -11.14
CA ILE A 254 -4.99 -4.31 -9.67
C ILE A 254 -5.92 -3.17 -9.23
N VAL A 255 -5.76 -1.99 -9.83
CA VAL A 255 -6.55 -0.78 -9.51
C VAL A 255 -8.04 -1.03 -9.73
N ILE A 256 -8.43 -1.59 -10.87
CA ILE A 256 -9.84 -1.82 -11.23
C ILE A 256 -10.46 -2.84 -10.28
N VAL A 257 -9.79 -3.97 -10.03
CA VAL A 257 -10.35 -5.01 -9.15
C VAL A 257 -10.44 -4.53 -7.70
N GLN A 258 -9.46 -3.77 -7.21
CA GLN A 258 -9.54 -3.12 -5.89
C GLN A 258 -10.70 -2.13 -5.81
N LEU A 259 -10.86 -1.28 -6.83
CA LEU A 259 -11.95 -0.31 -6.90
C LEU A 259 -13.30 -1.01 -6.91
N LEU A 260 -13.48 -2.05 -7.74
CA LEU A 260 -14.69 -2.86 -7.77
C LEU A 260 -15.00 -3.49 -6.41
N TYR A 261 -13.98 -4.02 -5.73
CA TYR A 261 -14.15 -4.56 -4.38
C TYR A 261 -14.60 -3.49 -3.37
N ILE A 262 -14.02 -2.29 -3.41
CA ILE A 262 -14.42 -1.17 -2.54
C ILE A 262 -15.87 -0.75 -2.83
N LEU A 263 -16.24 -0.66 -4.11
CA LEU A 263 -17.57 -0.26 -4.55
C LEU A 263 -18.64 -1.35 -4.31
N SER A 264 -18.26 -2.61 -4.13
CA SER A 264 -19.17 -3.75 -3.92
C SER A 264 -19.96 -3.71 -2.60
N GLY A 265 -19.65 -2.78 -1.69
CA GLY A 265 -20.23 -2.71 -0.34
C GLY A 265 -19.48 -3.54 0.72
N SER A 266 -18.45 -4.29 0.32
CA SER A 266 -17.62 -5.13 1.22
C SER A 266 -16.84 -4.34 2.30
N CYS A 267 -16.78 -3.01 2.19
CA CYS A 267 -16.12 -2.10 3.14
C CYS A 267 -17.08 -1.45 4.16
N GLY A 268 -18.39 -1.71 4.08
CA GLY A 268 -19.37 -1.18 5.03
C GLY A 268 -19.27 0.35 5.22
N GLN A 269 -19.29 0.80 6.48
CA GLN A 269 -19.21 2.22 6.86
C GLN A 269 -17.93 2.92 6.37
N ALA A 270 -16.80 2.19 6.21
CA ALA A 270 -15.55 2.79 5.76
C ALA A 270 -15.66 3.40 4.35
N TRP A 271 -16.61 2.94 3.54
CA TRP A 271 -16.92 3.49 2.23
C TRP A 271 -18.38 3.96 2.15
N SER A 272 -18.59 5.26 2.36
CA SER A 272 -19.90 5.93 2.23
C SER A 272 -20.18 6.47 0.82
N GLY A 273 -19.38 6.07 -0.18
CA GLY A 273 -19.46 6.56 -1.56
C GLY A 273 -18.58 7.79 -1.83
N PHE A 274 -18.69 8.33 -3.05
CA PHE A 274 -17.96 9.52 -3.45
C PHE A 274 -18.43 10.75 -2.69
N SER A 275 -17.50 11.58 -2.22
CA SER A 275 -17.81 12.74 -1.39
C SER A 275 -17.00 13.97 -1.76
N LEU A 276 -17.68 15.12 -1.85
CA LEU A 276 -17.03 16.42 -2.03
C LEU A 276 -16.12 16.82 -0.85
N LYS A 277 -16.25 16.14 0.31
CA LYS A 277 -15.32 16.31 1.44
C LYS A 277 -13.88 15.94 1.07
N ALA A 278 -13.67 15.14 0.02
CA ALA A 278 -12.34 14.85 -0.51
C ALA A 278 -11.58 16.12 -0.94
N PHE A 279 -12.28 17.14 -1.46
CA PHE A 279 -11.70 18.40 -1.94
C PHE A 279 -11.55 19.48 -0.86
N HIS A 280 -12.00 19.21 0.37
CA HIS A 280 -11.85 20.15 1.47
C HIS A 280 -10.47 20.03 2.12
N ASN A 281 -9.88 21.16 2.51
CA ASN A 281 -8.59 21.24 3.20
C ASN A 281 -7.42 20.51 2.49
N LEU A 282 -7.43 20.50 1.15
CA LEU A 282 -6.38 19.86 0.35
C LEU A 282 -4.99 20.36 0.68
N TRP A 283 -4.82 21.68 0.88
CA TRP A 283 -3.51 22.27 1.14
C TRP A 283 -2.84 21.73 2.42
N GLY A 284 -3.61 21.52 3.49
CA GLY A 284 -3.09 20.92 4.72
C GLY A 284 -2.61 19.49 4.49
N PHE A 285 -3.39 18.71 3.73
CA PHE A 285 -3.04 17.33 3.39
C PHE A 285 -1.84 17.26 2.43
N VAL A 286 -1.74 18.19 1.46
CA VAL A 286 -0.59 18.32 0.56
C VAL A 286 0.68 18.62 1.35
N LYS A 287 0.64 19.56 2.30
CA LYS A 287 1.79 19.85 3.18
C LYS A 287 2.25 18.63 3.95
N LEU A 288 1.32 17.89 4.55
CA LEU A 288 1.63 16.65 5.28
C LEU A 288 2.22 15.58 4.35
N SER A 289 1.60 15.37 3.18
CA SER A 289 2.04 14.39 2.20
C SER A 289 3.42 14.73 1.65
N LEU A 290 3.69 16.01 1.36
CA LEU A 290 4.97 16.48 0.86
C LEU A 290 6.07 16.36 1.92
N ALA A 291 5.78 16.69 3.18
CA ALA A 291 6.73 16.50 4.28
C ALA A 291 7.09 15.02 4.44
N SER A 292 6.10 14.12 4.32
CA SER A 292 6.30 12.68 4.37
C SER A 292 7.11 12.16 3.16
N ALA A 293 6.86 12.69 1.97
CA ALA A 293 7.65 12.41 0.77
C ALA A 293 9.11 12.81 0.93
N VAL A 294 9.36 14.03 1.40
CA VAL A 294 10.72 14.53 1.65
C VAL A 294 11.42 13.68 2.70
N MET A 295 10.75 13.32 3.79
CA MET A 295 11.31 12.45 4.84
C MET A 295 11.76 11.10 4.25
N LEU A 296 10.91 10.44 3.48
CA LEU A 296 11.20 9.13 2.90
C LEU A 296 12.29 9.21 1.81
N CYS A 297 12.29 10.27 1.00
CA CYS A 297 13.37 10.53 0.05
C CYS A 297 14.71 10.76 0.76
N LEU A 298 14.73 11.56 1.83
CA LEU A 298 15.93 11.82 2.62
C LEU A 298 16.46 10.53 3.27
N GLU A 299 15.58 9.66 3.77
CA GLU A 299 15.96 8.36 4.33
C GLU A 299 16.68 7.49 3.29
N VAL A 300 16.10 7.36 2.09
CA VAL A 300 16.68 6.56 1.00
C VAL A 300 18.01 7.17 0.52
N TRP A 301 18.06 8.48 0.29
CA TRP A 301 19.28 9.14 -0.21
C TRP A 301 20.40 9.15 0.83
N TYR A 302 20.05 9.35 2.10
CA TYR A 302 21.00 9.23 3.20
C TYR A 302 21.61 7.83 3.22
N PHE A 303 20.78 6.79 3.05
CA PHE A 303 21.28 5.42 3.01
C PHE A 303 22.13 5.12 1.77
N MET A 304 21.76 5.62 0.59
CA MET A 304 22.59 5.50 -0.62
C MET A 304 23.95 6.18 -0.44
N ALA A 305 23.99 7.36 0.21
CA ALA A 305 25.23 8.04 0.52
C ALA A 305 26.09 7.22 1.50
N LEU A 306 25.49 6.62 2.54
CA LEU A 306 26.21 5.74 3.47
C LEU A 306 26.82 4.52 2.77
N ILE A 307 26.06 3.85 1.89
CA ILE A 307 26.59 2.73 1.10
C ILE A 307 27.76 3.20 0.23
N LEU A 308 27.62 4.34 -0.45
CA LEU A 308 28.67 4.89 -1.29
C LEU A 308 29.95 5.17 -0.49
N PHE A 309 29.83 5.81 0.67
CA PHE A 309 30.98 6.05 1.56
C PHE A 309 31.57 4.76 2.10
N ALA A 310 30.75 3.76 2.43
CA ALA A 310 31.23 2.45 2.84
C ALA A 310 31.97 1.71 1.74
N GLY A 311 31.58 1.93 0.47
CA GLY A 311 32.29 1.45 -0.71
C GLY A 311 33.71 2.01 -0.86
N TYR A 312 34.04 3.11 -0.18
CA TYR A 312 35.39 3.70 -0.16
C TYR A 312 36.24 3.26 1.04
N LEU A 313 35.72 2.41 1.95
CA LEU A 313 36.48 1.91 3.10
C LEU A 313 37.46 0.80 2.69
N GLN A 314 38.50 0.58 3.50
CA GLN A 314 39.54 -0.44 3.24
C GLN A 314 38.99 -1.87 3.09
N ASN A 315 37.81 -2.15 3.67
CA ASN A 315 37.07 -3.41 3.50
C ASN A 315 35.65 -3.12 2.97
N ALA A 316 35.58 -2.58 1.75
CA ALA A 316 34.35 -2.12 1.11
C ALA A 316 33.25 -3.19 1.07
N GLU A 317 33.59 -4.43 0.67
CA GLU A 317 32.63 -5.55 0.59
C GLU A 317 31.95 -5.81 1.94
N VAL A 318 32.74 -6.00 3.00
CA VAL A 318 32.21 -6.27 4.35
C VAL A 318 31.39 -5.09 4.89
N SER A 319 31.83 -3.86 4.61
CA SER A 319 31.17 -2.66 5.12
C SER A 319 29.84 -2.38 4.41
N VAL A 320 29.80 -2.59 3.09
CA VAL A 320 28.58 -2.47 2.28
C VAL A 320 27.59 -3.59 2.61
N ASP A 321 28.07 -4.82 2.76
CA ASP A 321 27.23 -5.97 3.15
C ASP A 321 26.62 -5.76 4.54
N ALA A 322 27.42 -5.32 5.52
CA ALA A 322 26.94 -5.05 6.88
C ALA A 322 25.86 -3.94 6.90
N LEU A 323 26.08 -2.84 6.16
CA LEU A 323 25.08 -1.77 6.03
C LEU A 323 23.82 -2.24 5.33
N SER A 324 23.94 -3.08 4.30
CA SER A 324 22.81 -3.64 3.55
C SER A 324 21.95 -4.57 4.41
N ILE A 325 22.58 -5.44 5.21
CA ILE A 325 21.90 -6.33 6.17
C ILE A 325 21.21 -5.51 7.26
N TRP A 326 21.88 -4.49 7.78
CA TRP A 326 21.31 -3.61 8.81
C TRP A 326 20.08 -2.86 8.29
N TYR A 327 20.17 -2.29 7.08
CA TYR A 327 19.05 -1.57 6.48
C TYR A 327 17.88 -2.48 6.11
N LEU A 328 18.15 -3.68 5.60
CA LEU A 328 17.09 -4.68 5.38
C LEU A 328 16.38 -5.01 6.70
N SER A 329 17.12 -5.13 7.80
CA SER A 329 16.57 -5.38 9.13
C SER A 329 15.74 -4.19 9.66
N LEU A 330 16.18 -2.96 9.41
CA LEU A 330 15.47 -1.74 9.78
C LEU A 330 14.19 -1.54 8.95
N SER A 331 14.26 -1.77 7.64
CA SER A 331 13.11 -1.65 6.74
C SER A 331 12.03 -2.70 7.03
N LEU A 332 12.37 -3.84 7.62
CA LEU A 332 11.41 -4.85 8.09
C LEU A 332 10.76 -4.47 9.44
N SER A 333 11.27 -3.45 10.13
CA SER A 333 10.74 -2.98 11.42
C SER A 333 9.73 -1.82 11.29
N HIS A 334 9.56 -1.27 10.09
CA HIS A 334 8.59 -0.25 9.71
C HIS A 334 7.45 -0.85 8.88
#